data_AF-L1QJ13-F1
#
_entry.id   AF-L1QJ13-F1
#
_cell.length_a   1.000
_cell.length_b   1.000
_cell.length_c   1.000
_cell.angle_alpha   90.00
_cell.angle_beta   90.00
_cell.angle_gamma   90.00
#
_symmetry.space_group_name_H-M   'P 1'
#
loop_
_entity.id
_entity.type
_entity.pdbx_description
1 polymer ?
#
loop_
_entity_poly.entity_id
_entity_poly.type
_entity_poly.pdbx_seq_one_letter_code
_entity_poly.pdbx_strand_id
1 'polypeptide(L)'
;MNIAVTGVDSGIDGLEYVKEKLPKVEEMINEITEKIGKINNNESLQEVVDLLKADVAKRSDFLANPVEITENKLFPMQNYGTAMTPFYTVLSLWVGILLLVSILSVHADGEYKPVEVYFGKLLLFLSIACIQGLIVALGDLYILKIYCVNPGMFVLGSIFTSMVFTFIVYSLVSVFGNVGKVIGIILLVLQVAGSGGTFPIQLTPQFFQIINPFLPFTYANSFAREAIGGVVTNVLINDIIVLSSYVILSMLIAIVLKKPINKLLSGFIENFHKSKIGEH
;
A
#
# COMPACT_ATOMS: atom_id res chain seq x y z
N MET A 1 -22.34 -28.53 -32.31
CA MET A 1 -23.72 -29.07 -32.27
C MET A 1 -24.45 -28.79 -30.95
N ASN A 2 -23.75 -28.59 -29.81
CA ASN A 2 -24.38 -28.45 -28.48
C ASN A 2 -24.94 -27.06 -28.11
N ILE A 3 -24.54 -25.99 -28.80
CA ILE A 3 -24.95 -24.59 -28.47
C ILE A 3 -26.32 -24.22 -29.04
N ALA A 4 -26.67 -24.83 -30.19
CA ALA A 4 -27.98 -24.63 -30.82
C ALA A 4 -29.09 -25.36 -30.05
N VAL A 5 -28.78 -26.52 -29.45
CA VAL A 5 -29.74 -27.31 -28.66
C VAL A 5 -30.05 -26.61 -27.32
N THR A 6 -29.03 -26.09 -26.63
CA THR A 6 -29.22 -25.33 -25.37
C THR A 6 -29.97 -24.01 -25.59
N GLY A 7 -29.77 -23.33 -26.72
CA GLY A 7 -30.53 -22.14 -27.08
C GLY A 7 -32.00 -22.42 -27.41
N VAL A 8 -32.30 -23.59 -27.97
CA VAL A 8 -33.68 -24.02 -28.24
C VAL A 8 -34.40 -24.43 -26.95
N ASP A 9 -33.74 -25.18 -26.05
CA ASP A 9 -34.32 -25.56 -24.76
C ASP A 9 -34.61 -24.34 -23.87
N SER A 10 -33.69 -23.38 -23.79
CA SER A 10 -33.93 -22.13 -23.04
C SER A 10 -35.00 -21.23 -23.69
N GLY A 11 -35.20 -21.32 -25.01
CA GLY A 11 -36.31 -20.69 -25.71
C GLY A 11 -37.66 -21.35 -25.42
N ILE A 12 -37.69 -22.68 -25.30
CA ILE A 12 -38.89 -23.45 -24.94
C ILE A 12 -39.29 -23.16 -23.49
N ASP A 13 -38.32 -23.14 -22.55
CA ASP A 13 -38.56 -22.78 -21.15
C ASP A 13 -39.08 -21.34 -21.02
N GLY A 14 -38.53 -20.41 -21.81
CA GLY A 14 -39.01 -19.03 -21.87
C GLY A 14 -40.44 -18.92 -22.39
N LEU A 15 -40.80 -19.70 -23.42
CA LEU A 15 -42.16 -19.74 -23.97
C LEU A 15 -43.16 -20.38 -22.99
N GLU A 16 -42.75 -21.42 -22.26
CA GLU A 16 -43.57 -22.07 -21.24
C GLU A 16 -43.79 -21.12 -20.04
N TYR A 17 -42.75 -20.42 -19.60
CA TYR A 17 -42.84 -19.38 -18.58
C TYR A 17 -43.79 -18.25 -18.98
N VAL A 18 -43.70 -17.77 -20.23
CA VAL A 18 -44.59 -16.75 -20.77
C VAL A 18 -46.04 -17.26 -20.85
N LYS A 19 -46.26 -18.50 -21.28
CA LYS A 19 -47.58 -19.12 -21.38
C LYS A 19 -48.23 -19.38 -20.01
N GLU A 20 -47.43 -19.64 -18.97
CA GLU A 20 -47.92 -19.81 -17.59
C GLU A 20 -48.19 -18.46 -16.90
N LYS A 21 -47.39 -17.43 -17.20
CA LYS A 21 -47.48 -16.11 -16.54
C LYS A 21 -48.44 -15.14 -17.23
N LEU A 22 -48.63 -15.21 -18.55
CA LEU A 22 -49.58 -14.33 -19.26
C LEU A 22 -51.00 -14.40 -18.69
N PRO A 23 -51.57 -15.60 -18.44
CA PRO A 23 -52.92 -15.71 -17.87
C PRO A 23 -53.01 -15.04 -16.50
N LYS A 24 -51.98 -15.16 -15.66
CA LYS A 24 -51.92 -14.50 -14.33
C LYS A 24 -51.86 -12.97 -14.45
N VAL A 25 -51.17 -12.46 -15.47
CA VAL A 25 -51.11 -11.01 -15.75
C VAL A 25 -52.45 -10.50 -16.28
N GLU A 26 -53.11 -11.28 -17.16
CA GLU A 26 -54.44 -10.96 -17.68
C GLU A 26 -55.49 -10.97 -16.58
N GLU A 27 -55.42 -11.94 -15.66
CA GLU A 27 -56.28 -12.04 -14.49
C GLU A 27 -56.06 -10.84 -13.53
N MET A 28 -54.79 -10.48 -13.27
CA MET A 28 -54.46 -9.26 -12.50
C MET A 28 -54.97 -7.98 -13.17
N ILE A 29 -54.84 -7.83 -14.50
CA ILE A 29 -55.32 -6.66 -15.22
C ILE A 29 -56.84 -6.57 -15.17
N ASN A 30 -57.54 -7.70 -15.31
CA ASN A 30 -58.99 -7.75 -15.19
C ASN A 30 -59.44 -7.43 -13.76
N GLU A 31 -58.75 -7.94 -12.74
CA GLU A 31 -59.05 -7.65 -11.34
C GLU A 31 -58.81 -6.16 -11.00
N ILE A 32 -57.74 -5.57 -11.54
CA ILE A 32 -57.45 -4.14 -11.43
C ILE A 32 -58.52 -3.31 -12.16
N THR A 33 -58.92 -3.71 -13.35
CA THR A 33 -59.95 -3.00 -14.15
C THR A 33 -61.31 -3.07 -13.47
N GLU A 34 -61.66 -4.21 -12.87
CA GLU A 34 -62.90 -4.39 -12.12
C GLU A 34 -62.88 -3.63 -10.78
N LYS A 35 -61.74 -3.61 -10.08
CA LYS A 35 -61.55 -2.78 -8.89
C LYS A 35 -61.62 -1.29 -9.24
N ILE A 36 -60.97 -0.84 -10.31
CA ILE A 36 -61.03 0.55 -10.80
C ILE A 36 -62.45 0.94 -11.25
N GLY A 37 -63.19 0.04 -11.91
CA GLY A 37 -64.59 0.26 -12.27
C GLY A 37 -65.53 0.41 -11.06
N LYS A 38 -65.13 -0.11 -9.88
CA LYS A 38 -65.83 0.04 -8.59
C LYS A 38 -65.40 1.29 -7.82
N ILE A 39 -64.34 2.00 -8.25
CA ILE A 39 -63.88 3.26 -7.67
C ILE A 39 -64.73 4.41 -8.24
N ASN A 40 -65.92 4.62 -7.65
CA ASN A 40 -66.70 5.86 -7.83
C ASN A 40 -66.84 6.65 -6.52
N ASN A 41 -66.20 6.18 -5.43
CA ASN A 41 -66.24 6.79 -4.11
C ASN A 41 -64.82 7.10 -3.62
N ASN A 42 -64.63 8.31 -3.09
CA ASN A 42 -63.34 8.91 -2.72
C ASN A 42 -62.51 8.08 -1.71
N GLU A 43 -63.15 7.26 -0.88
CA GLU A 43 -62.49 6.47 0.18
C GLU A 43 -61.56 5.37 -0.38
N SER A 44 -61.99 4.67 -1.44
CA SER A 44 -61.21 3.59 -2.06
C SER A 44 -60.00 4.12 -2.85
N LEU A 45 -60.09 5.37 -3.32
CA LEU A 45 -58.97 6.08 -3.98
C LEU A 45 -57.89 6.45 -2.96
N GLN A 46 -58.28 6.82 -1.74
CA GLN A 46 -57.35 7.07 -0.64
C GLN A 46 -56.59 5.79 -0.26
N GLU A 47 -57.27 4.65 -0.14
CA GLU A 47 -56.62 3.37 0.20
C GLU A 47 -55.64 2.88 -0.87
N VAL A 48 -55.97 3.04 -2.16
CA VAL A 48 -55.05 2.69 -3.26
C VAL A 48 -53.83 3.62 -3.27
N VAL A 49 -54.04 4.92 -3.01
CA VAL A 49 -52.94 5.89 -2.90
C VAL A 49 -52.07 5.60 -1.67
N ASP A 50 -52.65 5.17 -0.55
CA ASP A 50 -51.92 4.84 0.67
C ASP A 50 -51.17 3.50 0.54
N LEU A 51 -51.74 2.50 -0.13
CA LEU A 51 -51.03 1.26 -0.50
C LEU A 51 -49.85 1.54 -1.43
N LEU A 52 -50.02 2.42 -2.42
CA LEU A 52 -48.93 2.83 -3.31
C LEU A 52 -47.85 3.62 -2.57
N LYS A 53 -48.21 4.53 -1.66
CA LYS A 53 -47.24 5.31 -0.86
C LYS A 53 -46.47 4.43 0.14
N ALA A 54 -47.15 3.49 0.80
CA ALA A 54 -46.54 2.61 1.80
C ALA A 54 -45.49 1.66 1.19
N ASP A 55 -45.70 1.21 -0.05
CA ASP A 55 -44.80 0.28 -0.73
C ASP A 55 -43.65 1.00 -1.46
N VAL A 56 -43.86 2.26 -1.90
CA VAL A 56 -42.80 3.09 -2.51
C VAL A 56 -41.68 3.42 -1.53
N ALA A 57 -41.99 3.72 -0.26
CA ALA A 57 -40.96 4.01 0.74
C ALA A 57 -40.05 2.80 1.00
N LYS A 58 -40.64 1.61 1.20
CA LYS A 58 -39.89 0.36 1.42
C LYS A 58 -39.12 -0.10 0.19
N ARG A 59 -39.70 0.05 -1.02
CA ARG A 59 -39.00 -0.28 -2.27
C ARG A 59 -37.92 0.74 -2.61
N SER A 60 -38.11 2.01 -2.28
CA SER A 60 -37.08 3.04 -2.43
C SER A 60 -35.87 2.74 -1.54
N ASP A 61 -36.09 2.35 -0.28
CA ASP A 61 -35.00 1.94 0.61
C ASP A 61 -34.30 0.68 0.12
N PHE A 62 -35.05 -0.31 -0.39
CA PHE A 62 -34.47 -1.51 -0.99
C PHE A 62 -33.69 -1.22 -2.28
N LEU A 63 -34.14 -0.29 -3.12
CA LEU A 63 -33.41 0.11 -4.33
C LEU A 63 -32.19 0.99 -4.00
N ALA A 64 -32.27 1.79 -2.94
CA ALA A 64 -31.16 2.61 -2.47
C ALA A 64 -30.08 1.78 -1.75
N ASN A 65 -30.48 0.73 -1.02
CA ASN A 65 -29.61 -0.17 -0.28
C ASN A 65 -29.99 -1.64 -0.54
N PRO A 66 -29.74 -2.19 -1.75
CA PRO A 66 -30.15 -3.54 -2.13
C PRO A 66 -29.43 -4.66 -1.37
N VAL A 67 -28.43 -4.30 -0.57
CA VAL A 67 -27.66 -5.21 0.26
C VAL A 67 -27.46 -4.57 1.63
N GLU A 68 -28.00 -5.18 2.68
CA GLU A 68 -27.63 -4.85 4.05
C GLU A 68 -26.21 -5.36 4.32
N ILE A 69 -25.23 -4.45 4.27
CA ILE A 69 -23.83 -4.79 4.56
C ILE A 69 -23.64 -4.85 6.08
N THR A 70 -23.71 -6.06 6.65
CA THR A 70 -23.24 -6.31 8.02
C THR A 70 -21.71 -6.31 8.04
N GLU A 71 -21.11 -5.15 8.31
CA GLU A 71 -19.66 -4.96 8.31
C GLU A 71 -19.09 -5.19 9.73
N ASN A 72 -18.36 -6.29 9.92
CA ASN A 72 -17.66 -6.56 11.18
C ASN A 72 -16.22 -6.03 11.10
N LYS A 73 -16.00 -4.77 11.50
CA LYS A 73 -14.69 -4.11 11.46
C LYS A 73 -13.85 -4.51 12.68
N LEU A 74 -12.89 -5.41 12.49
CA LEU A 74 -11.92 -5.77 13.52
C LEU A 74 -11.02 -4.57 13.92
N PHE A 75 -10.70 -3.68 12.97
CA PHE A 75 -9.93 -2.45 13.20
C PHE A 75 -10.52 -1.27 12.38
N PRO A 76 -11.38 -0.42 12.98
CA PRO A 76 -12.00 0.69 12.25
C PRO A 76 -10.98 1.80 11.97
N MET A 77 -10.65 2.02 10.70
CA MET A 77 -9.94 3.21 10.22
C MET A 77 -10.94 4.36 10.03
N GLN A 78 -10.74 5.49 10.72
CA GLN A 78 -11.69 6.61 10.67
C GLN A 78 -11.76 7.30 9.29
N ASN A 79 -10.66 7.33 8.54
CA ASN A 79 -10.59 8.03 7.26
C ASN A 79 -9.54 7.44 6.31
N TYR A 80 -9.66 7.76 5.02
CA TYR A 80 -8.74 7.30 3.97
C TYR A 80 -7.29 7.79 4.18
N GLY A 81 -7.12 9.00 4.73
CA GLY A 81 -5.79 9.55 5.03
C GLY A 81 -5.01 8.65 6.00
N THR A 82 -5.66 8.25 7.09
CA THR A 82 -5.10 7.33 8.09
C THR A 82 -4.82 5.96 7.47
N ALA A 83 -5.72 5.48 6.60
CA ALA A 83 -5.52 4.21 5.90
C ALA A 83 -4.26 4.17 5.03
N MET A 84 -3.91 5.32 4.43
CA MET A 84 -2.76 5.46 3.54
C MET A 84 -1.49 5.92 4.26
N THR A 85 -1.56 6.35 5.53
CA THR A 85 -0.41 6.80 6.31
C THR A 85 0.76 5.82 6.28
N PRO A 86 0.59 4.51 6.58
CA PRO A 86 1.72 3.59 6.58
C PRO A 86 2.55 3.65 5.29
N PHE A 87 1.87 3.67 4.14
CA PHE A 87 2.52 3.72 2.83
C PHE A 87 3.27 5.04 2.59
N TYR A 88 2.62 6.18 2.85
CA TYR A 88 3.24 7.48 2.60
C TYR A 88 4.34 7.84 3.60
N THR A 89 4.20 7.45 4.87
CA THR A 89 5.26 7.57 5.89
C THR A 89 6.49 6.81 5.42
N VAL A 90 6.36 5.51 5.11
CA VAL A 90 7.48 4.67 4.66
C VAL A 90 8.11 5.19 3.37
N LEU A 91 7.29 5.63 2.40
CA LEU A 91 7.76 6.26 1.17
C LEU A 91 8.60 7.51 1.45
N SER A 92 8.08 8.40 2.30
CA SER A 92 8.76 9.65 2.65
C SER A 92 10.11 9.42 3.33
N LEU A 93 10.20 8.40 4.21
CA LEU A 93 11.45 8.05 4.89
C LEU A 93 12.53 7.61 3.90
N TRP A 94 12.18 6.74 2.95
CA TRP A 94 13.14 6.28 1.93
C TRP A 94 13.58 7.40 0.99
N VAL A 95 12.63 8.21 0.51
CA VAL A 95 12.94 9.37 -0.35
C VAL A 95 13.83 10.36 0.39
N GLY A 96 13.54 10.66 1.66
CA GLY A 96 14.37 11.54 2.48
C GLY A 96 15.82 11.06 2.58
N ILE A 97 16.02 9.75 2.72
CA ILE A 97 17.36 9.14 2.78
C ILE A 97 18.07 9.19 1.41
N LEU A 98 17.35 8.94 0.30
CA LEU A 98 17.91 9.08 -1.05
C LEU A 98 18.36 10.52 -1.33
N LEU A 99 17.58 11.51 -0.89
CA LEU A 99 17.95 12.92 -0.98
C LEU A 99 19.15 13.22 -0.10
N LEU A 100 19.18 12.73 1.14
CA LEU A 100 20.29 12.91 2.07
C LEU A 100 21.61 12.40 1.48
N VAL A 101 21.60 11.20 0.90
CA VAL A 101 22.75 10.58 0.22
C VAL A 101 23.13 11.31 -1.07
N SER A 102 22.18 12.01 -1.70
CA SER A 102 22.44 12.78 -2.91
C SER A 102 23.11 14.12 -2.62
N ILE A 103 22.74 14.75 -1.50
CA ILE A 103 23.25 16.06 -1.07
C ILE A 103 24.56 15.92 -0.29
N LEU A 104 24.62 14.98 0.66
CA LEU A 104 25.77 14.84 1.55
C LEU A 104 26.78 13.84 0.99
N SER A 105 28.07 14.22 1.04
CA SER A 105 29.15 13.32 0.61
C SER A 105 29.31 12.13 1.57
N VAL A 106 29.31 10.94 0.97
CA VAL A 106 29.64 9.66 1.63
C VAL A 106 31.15 9.44 1.83
N HIS A 107 31.99 10.30 1.23
CA HIS A 107 33.44 10.29 1.39
C HIS A 107 33.86 11.22 2.53
N ALA A 108 34.99 10.91 3.16
CA ALA A 108 35.65 11.77 4.13
C ALA A 108 37.05 12.10 3.63
N ASP A 109 37.43 13.38 3.72
CA ASP A 109 38.75 13.86 3.34
C ASP A 109 39.73 13.65 4.51
N GLY A 110 40.84 12.95 4.26
CA GLY A 110 41.88 12.65 5.25
C GLY A 110 42.38 11.20 5.19
N GLU A 111 43.44 10.91 5.95
CA GLU A 111 44.01 9.56 6.08
C GLU A 111 43.22 8.73 7.11
N TYR A 112 42.14 8.11 6.66
CA TYR A 112 41.31 7.22 7.49
C TYR A 112 41.18 5.84 6.87
N LYS A 113 41.03 4.79 7.69
CA LYS A 113 40.74 3.46 7.17
C LYS A 113 39.35 3.44 6.53
N PRO A 114 39.12 2.64 5.46
CA PRO A 114 37.81 2.57 4.79
C PRO A 114 36.63 2.23 5.71
N VAL A 115 36.90 1.47 6.78
CA VAL A 115 35.92 1.10 7.81
C VAL A 115 35.61 2.28 8.74
N GLU A 116 36.61 3.06 9.15
CA GLU A 116 36.43 4.26 9.98
C GLU A 116 35.60 5.31 9.24
N VAL A 117 35.88 5.53 7.95
CA VAL A 117 35.07 6.43 7.10
C VAL A 117 33.63 5.94 6.99
N TYR A 118 33.43 4.62 6.81
CA TYR A 118 32.08 4.05 6.71
C TYR A 118 31.28 4.29 7.98
N PHE A 119 31.79 3.87 9.14
CA PHE A 119 31.05 4.00 10.40
C PHE A 119 30.91 5.46 10.85
N GLY A 120 31.92 6.31 10.63
CA GLY A 120 31.86 7.73 10.98
C GLY A 120 30.77 8.47 10.20
N LYS A 121 30.72 8.27 8.88
CA LYS A 121 29.67 8.86 8.04
C LYS A 121 28.32 8.20 8.31
N LEU A 122 28.25 6.88 8.44
CA LEU A 122 27.01 6.18 8.78
C LEU A 122 26.36 6.76 10.04
N LEU A 123 27.14 7.05 11.09
CA LEU A 123 26.61 7.64 12.33
C LEU A 123 25.99 9.02 12.09
N LEU A 124 26.62 9.84 11.25
CA LEU A 124 26.06 11.13 10.82
C LEU A 124 24.75 10.94 10.03
N PHE A 125 24.73 10.03 9.06
CA PHE A 125 23.51 9.73 8.30
C PHE A 125 22.39 9.19 9.22
N LEU A 126 22.73 8.34 10.20
CA LEU A 126 21.79 7.80 11.18
C LEU A 126 21.22 8.90 12.08
N SER A 127 22.03 9.84 12.57
CA SER A 127 21.54 10.91 13.44
C SER A 127 20.52 11.80 12.72
N ILE A 128 20.80 12.17 11.46
CA ILE A 128 19.87 12.93 10.62
C ILE A 128 18.62 12.10 10.32
N ALA A 129 18.77 10.81 9.99
CA ALA A 129 17.65 9.92 9.72
C ALA A 129 16.73 9.74 10.95
N CYS A 130 17.28 9.64 12.16
CA CYS A 130 16.48 9.60 13.39
C CYS A 130 15.65 10.88 13.57
N ILE A 131 16.26 12.05 13.34
CA ILE A 131 15.55 13.34 13.41
C ILE A 131 14.47 13.41 12.32
N GLN A 132 14.78 12.98 11.10
CA GLN A 132 13.81 12.90 10.00
C GLN A 132 12.64 11.98 10.35
N GLY A 133 12.90 10.77 10.82
CA GLY A 133 11.86 9.81 11.22
C GLY A 133 10.97 10.35 12.34
N LEU A 134 11.54 11.06 13.30
CA LEU A 134 10.80 11.76 14.33
C LEU A 134 9.92 12.87 13.75
N ILE A 135 10.47 13.74 12.90
CA ILE A 135 9.73 14.84 12.27
C ILE A 135 8.55 14.32 11.45
N VAL A 136 8.77 13.28 10.63
CA VAL A 136 7.71 12.66 9.82
C VAL A 136 6.61 12.10 10.72
N ALA A 137 6.95 11.30 11.73
CA ALA A 137 5.96 10.69 12.62
C ALA A 137 5.16 11.73 13.42
N LEU A 138 5.82 12.78 13.92
CA LEU A 138 5.14 13.88 14.62
C LEU A 138 4.30 14.72 13.65
N GLY A 139 4.75 14.92 12.40
CA GLY A 139 3.96 15.58 11.37
C GLY A 139 2.67 14.82 11.08
N ASP A 140 2.75 13.50 10.93
CA ASP A 140 1.59 12.64 10.71
C ASP A 140 0.60 12.72 11.89
N LEU A 141 1.10 12.66 13.13
CA LEU A 141 0.26 12.69 14.34
C LEU A 141 -0.35 14.06 14.66
N TYR A 142 0.44 15.14 14.56
CA TYR A 142 0.02 16.47 15.05
C TYR A 142 -0.45 17.41 13.95
N ILE A 143 0.12 17.32 12.74
CA ILE A 143 -0.27 18.17 11.61
C ILE A 143 -1.40 17.51 10.83
N LEU A 144 -1.21 16.26 10.41
CA LEU A 144 -2.21 15.52 9.64
C LEU A 144 -3.33 14.92 10.51
N LYS A 145 -3.10 14.83 11.83
CA LYS A 145 -4.09 14.36 12.82
C LYS A 145 -4.68 13.00 12.46
N ILE A 146 -3.80 12.07 12.11
CA ILE A 146 -4.19 10.68 11.82
C ILE A 146 -4.78 10.02 13.06
N TYR A 147 -5.67 9.04 12.85
CA TYR A 147 -6.05 8.14 13.92
C TYR A 147 -4.92 7.14 14.17
N CYS A 148 -4.46 6.97 15.41
CA CYS A 148 -3.39 6.03 15.73
C CYS A 148 -3.63 5.43 17.12
N VAL A 149 -3.80 4.11 17.18
CA VAL A 149 -4.02 3.40 18.45
C VAL A 149 -2.79 3.46 19.34
N ASN A 150 -1.58 3.33 18.78
CA ASN A 150 -0.34 3.35 19.55
C ASN A 150 0.66 4.39 18.98
N PRO A 151 0.50 5.69 19.32
CA PRO A 151 1.35 6.76 18.81
C PRO A 151 2.83 6.60 19.17
N GLY A 152 3.13 6.09 20.38
CA GLY A 152 4.51 5.85 20.81
C GLY A 152 5.20 4.79 19.96
N MET A 153 4.51 3.69 19.67
CA MET A 153 5.01 2.64 18.77
C MET A 153 5.17 3.15 17.34
N PHE A 154 4.24 3.99 16.86
CA PHE A 154 4.34 4.59 15.52
C PHE A 154 5.57 5.49 15.37
N VAL A 155 5.87 6.32 16.38
CA VAL A 155 7.07 7.19 16.39
C VAL A 155 8.35 6.35 16.43
N LEU A 156 8.43 5.39 17.37
CA LEU A 156 9.61 4.52 17.49
C LEU A 156 9.80 3.67 16.23
N GLY A 157 8.72 3.17 15.65
CA GLY A 157 8.70 2.42 14.40
C GLY A 157 9.17 3.22 13.19
N SER A 158 8.74 4.48 13.09
CA SER A 158 9.17 5.38 12.01
C SER A 158 10.67 5.69 12.11
N ILE A 159 11.16 5.95 13.33
CA ILE A 159 12.59 6.15 13.59
C ILE A 159 13.38 4.88 13.25
N PHE A 160 12.93 3.71 13.72
CA PHE A 160 13.55 2.42 13.44
C PHE A 160 13.59 2.12 11.94
N THR A 161 12.48 2.29 11.24
CA THR A 161 12.37 2.12 9.78
C THR A 161 13.32 3.06 9.04
N SER A 162 13.41 4.32 9.48
CA SER A 162 14.35 5.29 8.90
C SER A 162 15.80 4.86 9.08
N MET A 163 16.17 4.31 10.25
CA MET A 163 17.51 3.75 10.45
C MET A 163 17.77 2.57 9.51
N VAL A 164 16.84 1.61 9.41
CA VAL A 164 16.96 0.43 8.53
C VAL A 164 17.18 0.86 7.07
N PHE A 165 16.40 1.82 6.59
CA PHE A 165 16.54 2.34 5.23
C PHE A 165 17.87 3.07 5.03
N THR A 166 18.36 3.78 6.06
CA THR A 166 19.69 4.38 6.02
C THR A 166 20.74 3.30 5.87
N PHE A 167 20.70 2.23 6.67
CA PHE A 167 21.65 1.11 6.53
C PHE A 167 21.65 0.53 5.11
N ILE A 168 20.49 0.35 4.48
CA ILE A 168 20.41 -0.18 3.11
C ILE A 168 20.98 0.82 2.10
N VAL A 169 20.42 2.03 2.03
CA VAL A 169 20.72 3.01 0.99
C VAL A 169 22.12 3.58 1.15
N TYR A 170 22.53 3.95 2.37
CA TYR A 170 23.88 4.45 2.62
C TYR A 170 24.94 3.39 2.31
N SER A 171 24.72 2.13 2.70
CA SER A 171 25.68 1.05 2.38
C SER A 171 25.85 0.88 0.88
N LEU A 172 24.74 0.88 0.15
CA LEU A 172 24.74 0.77 -1.30
C LEU A 172 25.53 1.93 -1.95
N VAL A 173 25.30 3.16 -1.51
CA VAL A 173 26.00 4.33 -2.08
C VAL A 173 27.44 4.43 -1.60
N SER A 174 27.75 4.03 -0.37
CA SER A 174 29.14 3.98 0.12
C SER A 174 29.98 2.96 -0.64
N VAL A 175 29.38 1.91 -1.19
CA VAL A 175 30.08 0.86 -1.93
C VAL A 175 30.16 1.19 -3.42
N PHE A 176 29.04 1.58 -4.03
CA PHE A 176 28.93 1.75 -5.48
C PHE A 176 28.96 3.21 -5.95
N GLY A 177 29.06 4.19 -5.05
CA GLY A 177 29.03 5.61 -5.38
C GLY A 177 27.74 6.01 -6.10
N ASN A 178 27.86 6.77 -7.19
CA ASN A 178 26.70 7.24 -7.97
C ASN A 178 25.85 6.09 -8.53
N VAL A 179 26.44 4.94 -8.86
CA VAL A 179 25.68 3.76 -9.28
C VAL A 179 24.78 3.27 -8.14
N GLY A 180 25.25 3.33 -6.90
CA GLY A 180 24.45 2.98 -5.73
C GLY A 180 23.20 3.86 -5.58
N LYS A 181 23.30 5.16 -5.92
CA LYS A 181 22.14 6.07 -5.92
C LYS A 181 21.07 5.61 -6.91
N VAL A 182 21.48 5.24 -8.12
CA VAL A 182 20.57 4.73 -9.16
C VAL A 182 19.90 3.43 -8.71
N ILE A 183 20.67 2.49 -8.15
CA ILE A 183 20.10 1.24 -7.62
C ILE A 183 19.10 1.54 -6.49
N GLY A 184 19.39 2.51 -5.61
CA GLY A 184 18.46 2.93 -4.56
C GLY A 184 17.13 3.49 -5.09
N ILE A 185 17.15 4.17 -6.23
CA ILE A 185 15.94 4.65 -6.93
C ILE A 185 15.18 3.48 -7.56
N ILE A 186 15.87 2.54 -8.21
CA ILE A 186 15.25 1.34 -8.78
C ILE A 186 14.56 0.52 -7.69
N LEU A 187 15.23 0.32 -6.56
CA LEU A 187 14.66 -0.35 -5.39
C LEU A 187 13.43 0.39 -4.86
N LEU A 188 13.45 1.73 -4.81
CA LEU A 188 12.26 2.51 -4.45
C LEU A 188 11.08 2.21 -5.38
N VAL A 189 11.29 2.24 -6.70
CA VAL A 189 10.21 1.99 -7.67
C VAL A 189 9.64 0.58 -7.52
N LEU A 190 10.50 -0.43 -7.39
CA LEU A 190 10.07 -1.81 -7.16
C LEU A 190 9.29 -1.97 -5.87
N GLN A 191 9.72 -1.30 -4.80
CA GLN A 191 9.05 -1.34 -3.50
C GLN A 191 7.70 -0.64 -3.51
N VAL A 192 7.58 0.50 -4.19
CA VAL A 192 6.30 1.21 -4.34
C VAL A 192 5.26 0.32 -5.04
N ALA A 193 5.66 -0.35 -6.12
CA ALA A 193 4.75 -1.23 -6.87
C ALA A 193 4.50 -2.57 -6.17
N GLY A 194 5.49 -3.11 -5.47
CA GLY A 194 5.48 -4.48 -4.96
C GLY A 194 5.19 -4.65 -3.47
N SER A 195 5.05 -3.60 -2.67
CA SER A 195 4.93 -3.72 -1.20
C SER A 195 3.50 -3.90 -0.67
N GLY A 196 2.48 -3.81 -1.54
CA GLY A 196 1.08 -3.94 -1.12
C GLY A 196 0.60 -2.82 -0.17
N GLY A 197 1.21 -1.64 -0.26
CA GLY A 197 0.89 -0.51 0.62
C GLY A 197 -0.47 0.14 0.34
N THR A 198 -0.84 0.25 -0.93
CA THR A 198 -2.07 0.93 -1.39
C THR A 198 -3.19 -0.03 -1.80
N PHE A 199 -2.82 -1.22 -2.28
CA PHE A 199 -3.73 -2.29 -2.67
C PHE A 199 -3.19 -3.63 -2.15
N PRO A 200 -4.07 -4.61 -1.88
CA PRO A 200 -3.65 -5.97 -1.55
C PRO A 200 -2.71 -6.53 -2.62
N ILE A 201 -1.63 -7.18 -2.19
CA ILE A 201 -0.61 -7.70 -3.11
C ILE A 201 -1.20 -8.73 -4.10
N GLN A 202 -2.28 -9.42 -3.72
CA GLN A 202 -2.99 -10.40 -4.54
C GLN A 202 -3.60 -9.80 -5.81
N LEU A 203 -3.82 -8.49 -5.85
CA LEU A 203 -4.33 -7.77 -7.03
C LEU A 203 -3.22 -7.35 -8.00
N THR A 204 -1.95 -7.52 -7.62
CA THR A 204 -0.80 -7.15 -8.45
C THR A 204 -0.37 -8.31 -9.36
N PRO A 205 0.33 -8.05 -10.48
CA PRO A 205 0.88 -9.11 -11.32
C PRO A 205 1.75 -10.11 -10.54
N GLN A 206 1.78 -11.36 -10.98
CA GLN A 206 2.50 -12.46 -10.30
C GLN A 206 3.97 -12.12 -9.99
N PHE A 207 4.64 -11.37 -10.86
CA PHE A 207 5.99 -10.87 -10.62
C PHE A 207 6.12 -10.11 -9.28
N PHE A 208 5.21 -9.16 -9.01
CA PHE A 208 5.22 -8.35 -7.79
C PHE A 208 4.88 -9.17 -6.54
N GLN A 209 4.00 -10.16 -6.68
CA GLN A 209 3.67 -11.10 -5.60
C GLN A 209 4.88 -11.93 -5.16
N ILE A 210 5.72 -12.37 -6.11
CA ILE A 210 6.91 -13.18 -5.81
C ILE A 210 7.99 -12.34 -5.12
N ILE A 211 8.19 -11.09 -5.54
CA ILE A 211 9.22 -10.24 -4.95
C ILE A 211 8.79 -9.62 -3.62
N ASN A 212 7.49 -9.47 -3.36
CA ASN A 212 6.93 -8.81 -2.17
C ASN A 212 7.58 -9.21 -0.82
N PRO A 213 7.83 -10.51 -0.53
CA PRO A 213 8.47 -10.92 0.72
C PRO A 213 9.94 -10.49 0.85
N PHE A 214 10.57 -10.08 -0.24
CA PHE A 214 11.96 -9.61 -0.26
C PHE A 214 12.06 -8.07 -0.25
N LEU A 215 10.94 -7.37 -0.09
CA LEU A 215 10.89 -5.91 -0.10
C LEU A 215 10.79 -5.39 1.34
N PRO A 216 11.75 -4.59 1.82
CA PRO A 216 11.68 -4.05 3.19
C PRO A 216 10.46 -3.12 3.40
N PHE A 217 9.95 -2.46 2.35
CA PHE A 217 8.68 -1.71 2.41
C PHE A 217 7.51 -2.55 2.88
N THR A 218 7.44 -3.83 2.53
CA THR A 218 6.33 -4.72 2.93
C THR A 218 6.22 -4.77 4.45
N TYR A 219 7.35 -5.01 5.12
CA TYR A 219 7.45 -5.13 6.57
C TYR A 219 7.36 -3.77 7.27
N ALA A 220 7.92 -2.71 6.67
CA ALA A 220 7.81 -1.36 7.21
C ALA A 220 6.36 -0.83 7.18
N ASN A 221 5.66 -1.06 6.06
CA ASN A 221 4.24 -0.73 5.92
C ASN A 221 3.39 -1.55 6.90
N SER A 222 3.69 -2.85 7.05
CA SER A 222 3.04 -3.73 8.01
C SER A 222 3.22 -3.21 9.44
N PHE A 223 4.44 -2.95 9.88
CA PHE A 223 4.74 -2.39 11.20
C PHE A 223 3.95 -1.10 11.48
N ALA A 224 3.98 -0.14 10.55
CA ALA A 224 3.26 1.12 10.71
C ALA A 224 1.73 0.91 10.78
N ARG A 225 1.20 -0.06 10.04
CA ARG A 225 -0.21 -0.44 10.07
C ARG A 225 -0.61 -1.06 11.42
N GLU A 226 0.23 -1.91 12.00
CA GLU A 226 0.03 -2.49 13.34
C GLU A 226 0.03 -1.39 14.42
N ALA A 227 0.92 -0.40 14.31
CA ALA A 227 0.96 0.73 15.24
C ALA A 227 -0.30 1.62 15.13
N ILE A 228 -0.84 1.79 13.92
CA ILE A 228 -2.01 2.64 13.64
C ILE A 228 -3.33 1.93 13.98
N GLY A 229 -3.53 0.73 13.46
CA GLY A 229 -4.80 0.00 13.51
C GLY A 229 -4.99 -0.82 14.78
N GLY A 230 -3.91 -1.35 15.35
CA GLY A 230 -3.94 -2.26 16.49
C GLY A 230 -2.90 -3.36 16.33
N VAL A 231 -2.31 -3.81 17.44
CA VAL A 231 -1.08 -4.62 17.43
C VAL A 231 -1.38 -6.12 17.49
N VAL A 232 -0.96 -6.83 16.45
CA VAL A 232 -0.80 -8.29 16.39
C VAL A 232 0.67 -8.61 16.64
N THR A 233 0.98 -9.05 17.86
CA THR A 233 2.36 -9.23 18.36
C THR A 233 3.21 -10.12 17.45
N ASN A 234 2.66 -11.22 16.91
CA ASN A 234 3.41 -12.12 16.03
C ASN A 234 3.83 -11.45 14.73
N VAL A 235 2.96 -10.63 14.13
CA VAL A 235 3.25 -9.89 12.90
C VAL A 235 4.31 -8.84 13.18
N LEU A 236 4.11 -8.05 14.25
CA LEU A 236 5.06 -7.01 14.66
C LEU A 236 6.47 -7.56 14.92
N ILE A 237 6.59 -8.67 15.65
CA ILE A 237 7.88 -9.30 15.93
C ILE A 237 8.54 -9.78 14.63
N ASN A 238 7.77 -10.41 13.74
CA ASN A 238 8.29 -10.86 12.46
C ASN A 238 8.80 -9.67 11.62
N ASP A 239 8.05 -8.57 11.58
CA ASP A 239 8.45 -7.35 10.86
C ASP A 239 9.76 -6.78 11.41
N ILE A 240 9.90 -6.71 12.75
CA ILE A 240 11.14 -6.25 13.40
C ILE A 240 12.32 -7.17 13.06
N ILE A 241 12.14 -8.50 13.13
CA ILE A 241 13.20 -9.48 12.84
C ILE A 241 13.66 -9.34 11.39
N VAL A 242 12.72 -9.30 10.45
CA VAL A 242 13.03 -9.18 9.03
C VAL A 242 13.71 -7.83 8.73
N LEU A 243 13.20 -6.71 9.23
CA LEU A 243 13.84 -5.40 9.06
C LEU A 243 15.25 -5.35 9.68
N SER A 244 15.44 -5.95 10.85
CA SER A 244 16.76 -6.06 11.49
C SER A 244 17.73 -6.92 10.67
N SER A 245 17.23 -7.96 10.00
CA SER A 245 18.06 -8.79 9.11
C SER A 245 18.63 -7.98 7.93
N TYR A 246 17.88 -7.00 7.40
CA TYR A 246 18.39 -6.11 6.35
C TYR A 246 19.52 -5.20 6.84
N VAL A 247 19.48 -4.78 8.11
CA VAL A 247 20.59 -4.01 8.72
C VAL A 247 21.87 -4.85 8.72
N ILE A 248 21.78 -6.09 9.21
CA ILE A 248 22.93 -7.00 9.26
C ILE A 248 23.44 -7.28 7.84
N LEU A 249 22.54 -7.59 6.90
CA LEU A 249 22.89 -7.89 5.51
C LEU A 249 23.57 -6.70 4.82
N SER A 250 23.03 -5.49 4.96
CA SER A 250 23.58 -4.29 4.34
C SER A 250 24.96 -3.92 4.91
N MET A 251 25.17 -4.07 6.22
CA MET A 251 26.49 -3.88 6.84
C MET A 251 27.50 -4.93 6.36
N LEU A 252 27.11 -6.20 6.26
CA LEU A 252 27.97 -7.26 5.74
C LEU A 252 28.38 -6.98 4.30
N ILE A 253 27.41 -6.62 3.44
CA ILE A 253 27.67 -6.23 2.05
C ILE A 253 28.63 -5.04 2.02
N ALA A 254 28.40 -4.01 2.83
CA ALA A 254 29.27 -2.84 2.89
C ALA A 254 30.71 -3.21 3.24
N ILE A 255 30.92 -3.99 4.29
CA ILE A 255 32.28 -4.32 4.78
C ILE A 255 33.00 -5.25 3.79
N VAL A 256 32.31 -6.25 3.24
CA VAL A 256 32.90 -7.25 2.34
C VAL A 256 33.20 -6.65 0.96
N LEU A 257 32.26 -5.90 0.38
CA LEU A 257 32.41 -5.38 -0.98
C LEU A 257 33.26 -4.10 -1.05
N LYS A 258 33.37 -3.31 0.03
CA LYS A 258 34.15 -2.07 0.02
C LYS A 258 35.64 -2.29 -0.22
N LYS A 259 36.22 -3.39 0.29
CA LYS A 259 37.64 -3.76 0.04
C LYS A 259 37.94 -4.05 -1.45
N PRO A 260 37.27 -5.00 -2.12
CA PRO A 260 37.54 -5.31 -3.52
C PRO A 260 37.18 -4.15 -4.45
N ILE A 261 36.09 -3.44 -4.18
CA ILE A 261 35.64 -2.33 -5.04
C ILE A 261 36.58 -1.13 -4.93
N ASN A 262 37.04 -0.75 -3.73
CA ASN A 262 38.06 0.31 -3.62
C ASN A 262 39.36 -0.04 -4.35
N LYS A 263 39.79 -1.32 -4.31
CA LYS A 263 40.99 -1.78 -5.03
C LYS A 263 40.82 -1.71 -6.56
N LEU A 264 39.62 -2.02 -7.05
CA LEU A 264 39.30 -1.95 -8.47
C LEU A 264 39.15 -0.50 -8.95
N LEU A 265 38.50 0.35 -8.15
CA LEU A 265 38.37 1.79 -8.42
C LEU A 265 39.72 2.51 -8.36
N SER A 266 40.60 2.21 -7.40
CA SER A 266 41.94 2.83 -7.36
C SER A 266 42.75 2.44 -8.60
N GLY A 267 42.67 1.19 -9.06
CA GLY A 267 43.33 0.76 -10.29
C GLY A 267 42.75 1.43 -11.55
N PHE A 268 41.42 1.61 -11.62
CA PHE A 268 40.78 2.31 -12.72
C PHE A 268 41.12 3.81 -12.73
N ILE A 269 41.05 4.48 -11.56
CA ILE A 269 41.40 5.90 -11.39
C ILE A 269 42.87 6.14 -11.72
N GLU A 270 43.77 5.25 -11.30
CA GLU A 270 45.19 5.33 -11.63
C GLU A 270 45.42 5.18 -13.14
N ASN A 271 44.70 4.27 -13.80
CA ASN A 271 44.73 4.13 -15.26
C ASN A 271 44.08 5.32 -16.00
N PHE A 272 43.06 5.94 -15.40
CA PHE A 272 42.36 7.11 -15.95
C PHE A 272 43.22 8.37 -15.86
N HIS A 273 43.91 8.58 -14.72
CA HIS A 273 44.91 9.64 -14.59
C HIS A 273 46.12 9.42 -15.49
N LYS A 274 46.58 8.16 -15.66
CA LYS A 274 47.66 7.82 -16.60
C LYS A 274 47.28 8.07 -18.07
N SER A 275 45.99 8.03 -18.41
CA SER A 275 45.51 8.25 -19.78
C SER A 275 45.26 9.73 -20.13
N LYS A 276 45.48 10.68 -19.19
CA LYS A 276 45.35 12.14 -19.40
C LYS A 276 43.98 12.61 -19.94
N ILE A 277 42.94 11.79 -19.84
CA ILE A 277 41.59 12.10 -20.37
C ILE A 277 40.72 12.87 -19.35
N GLY A 278 41.29 13.25 -18.20
CA GLY A 278 40.57 13.85 -17.07
C GLY A 278 40.99 15.27 -16.67
N GLU A 279 41.90 15.91 -17.40
CA GLU A 279 42.20 17.35 -17.22
C GLU A 279 41.48 18.16 -18.30
N HIS A 280 40.17 18.38 -18.11
CA HIS A 280 39.44 19.54 -18.61
C HIS A 280 38.22 19.80 -17.72
#